data_AF-A0A6F8XER8-F1
#
_entry.id   AF-A0A6F8XER8-F1
#
_cell.length_a   1.000
_cell.length_b   1.000
_cell.length_c   1.000
_cell.angle_alpha   90.00
_cell.angle_beta   90.00
_cell.angle_gamma   90.00
#
_symmetry.space_group_name_H-M   'P 1'
#
loop_
_entity.id
_entity.type
_entity.pdbx_description
1 polymer ?
#
loop_
_entity_poly.entity_id
_entity_poly.type
_entity_poly.pdbx_seq_one_letter_code
_entity_poly.pdbx_strand_id
1 'polypeptide(L)'
;MKAECTYQYRFYPTPEQAALLARTFGCVRFVWNSVLRYRTDAFYQRQEKIGYNDASAFLTQLKKQPDTAFLAEVSSVPLQQCLRHQQSAFKHFFAKRARYPSFKSKKHRQSATFASSAFSYRDGQITLAKCREPLNIRWSRDLPAAPSAVTVSKDAAGRYFISCLCKVDTEALPITFKMVGIDLGIKDLFVTSDGHRVNNPRHTARYARKLAKAQRRLSRKQKARTTEPRHG
;
A
#
# COMPACT_ATOMS: atom_id res chain seq x y z
N MET A 1 13.56 22.24 -4.09
CA MET A 1 13.49 21.18 -3.05
C MET A 1 13.25 19.85 -3.74
N LYS A 2 13.70 18.71 -3.20
CA LYS A 2 13.35 17.39 -3.77
C LYS A 2 12.08 16.88 -3.08
N ALA A 3 11.02 16.69 -3.86
CA ALA A 3 9.80 16.05 -3.40
C ALA A 3 9.77 14.57 -3.82
N GLU A 4 9.14 13.73 -3.01
CA GLU A 4 8.85 12.35 -3.37
C GLU A 4 7.41 12.23 -3.87
N CYS A 5 7.25 11.91 -5.15
CA CYS A 5 5.95 11.76 -5.78
C CYS A 5 5.75 10.30 -6.21
N THR A 6 4.52 9.78 -6.02
CA THR A 6 4.17 8.43 -6.46
C THR A 6 3.32 8.48 -7.71
N TYR A 7 3.74 7.77 -8.74
CA TYR A 7 3.04 7.64 -10.02
C TYR A 7 2.48 6.24 -10.16
N GLN A 8 1.16 6.10 -10.32
CA GLN A 8 0.49 4.80 -10.37
C GLN A 8 0.01 4.45 -11.78
N TYR A 9 0.33 3.24 -12.21
CA TYR A 9 -0.01 2.73 -13.54
C TYR A 9 -0.71 1.39 -13.45
N ARG A 10 -1.47 1.10 -14.50
CA ARG A 10 -2.05 -0.22 -14.75
C ARG A 10 -1.00 -1.12 -15.38
N PHE A 11 -0.97 -2.40 -15.01
CA PHE A 11 -0.19 -3.39 -15.76
C PHE A 11 -0.92 -4.74 -15.81
N TYR A 12 -0.48 -5.59 -16.72
CA TYR A 12 -1.09 -6.89 -17.00
C TYR A 12 -0.03 -7.98 -16.88
N PRO A 13 0.07 -8.65 -15.72
CA PRO A 13 1.08 -9.68 -15.54
C PRO A 13 0.81 -10.89 -16.44
N THR A 14 1.87 -11.53 -16.91
CA THR A 14 1.79 -12.89 -17.45
C THR A 14 1.37 -13.88 -16.36
N PRO A 15 0.89 -15.09 -16.71
CA PRO A 15 0.51 -16.10 -15.71
C PRO A 15 1.61 -16.40 -14.68
N GLU A 16 2.86 -16.46 -15.12
CA GLU A 16 4.05 -16.70 -14.30
C GLU A 16 4.28 -15.53 -13.33
N GLN A 17 4.24 -14.29 -13.84
CA GLN A 17 4.33 -13.08 -13.02
C GLN A 17 3.18 -13.03 -12.00
N ALA A 18 1.96 -13.37 -12.39
CA ALA A 18 0.79 -13.36 -11.52
C ALA A 18 0.93 -14.38 -10.38
N ALA A 19 1.45 -15.58 -10.66
CA ALA A 19 1.74 -16.61 -9.67
C ALA A 19 2.85 -16.19 -8.71
N LEU A 20 3.95 -15.61 -9.22
CA LEU A 20 5.03 -15.06 -8.39
C LEU A 20 4.53 -13.93 -7.47
N LEU A 21 3.73 -13.00 -8.01
CA LEU A 21 3.15 -11.91 -7.24
C LEU A 21 2.17 -12.44 -6.17
N ALA A 22 1.35 -13.44 -6.48
CA ALA A 22 0.45 -14.06 -5.52
C ALA A 22 1.22 -14.69 -4.35
N ARG A 23 2.31 -15.42 -4.62
CA ARG A 23 3.23 -15.93 -3.58
C ARG A 23 3.87 -14.80 -2.78
N THR A 24 4.39 -13.77 -3.46
CA THR A 24 5.02 -12.61 -2.82
C THR A 24 4.04 -11.89 -1.88
N PHE A 25 2.80 -11.64 -2.31
CA PHE A 25 1.77 -11.05 -1.46
C PHE A 25 1.39 -11.95 -0.28
N GLY A 26 1.36 -13.26 -0.49
CA GLY A 26 1.16 -14.25 0.57
C GLY A 26 2.25 -14.15 1.63
N CYS A 27 3.52 -14.18 1.22
CA CYS A 27 4.69 -14.08 2.10
C CYS A 27 4.72 -12.76 2.85
N VAL A 28 4.49 -11.62 2.17
CA VAL A 28 4.42 -10.30 2.81
C VAL A 28 3.31 -10.23 3.85
N ARG A 29 2.12 -10.79 3.54
CA ARG A 29 1.01 -10.85 4.51
C ARG A 29 1.35 -11.73 5.71
N PHE A 30 1.94 -12.89 5.47
CA PHE A 30 2.37 -13.81 6.53
C PHE A 30 3.37 -13.12 7.45
N VAL A 31 4.46 -12.58 6.90
CA VAL A 31 5.50 -11.87 7.66
C VAL A 31 4.93 -10.70 8.45
N TRP A 32 4.06 -9.87 7.85
CA TRP A 32 3.38 -8.80 8.59
C TRP A 32 2.66 -9.32 9.82
N ASN A 33 1.82 -10.35 9.64
CA ASN A 33 0.99 -10.89 10.69
C ASN A 33 1.84 -11.57 11.78
N SER A 34 2.83 -12.39 11.40
CA SER A 34 3.72 -13.07 12.34
C SER A 34 4.54 -12.08 13.16
N VAL A 35 5.10 -11.03 12.53
CA VAL A 35 5.88 -10.01 13.26
C VAL A 35 4.98 -9.10 14.10
N LEU A 36 3.76 -8.79 13.63
CA LEU A 36 2.79 -8.05 14.45
C LEU A 36 2.47 -8.83 15.73
N ARG A 37 2.22 -10.14 15.60
CA ARG A 37 1.99 -11.04 16.73
C ARG A 37 3.19 -11.06 17.67
N TYR A 38 4.38 -11.29 17.13
CA TYR A 38 5.63 -11.29 17.90
C TYR A 38 5.85 -9.99 18.69
N ARG A 39 5.68 -8.83 18.06
CA ARG A 39 5.76 -7.51 18.72
C ARG A 39 4.72 -7.36 19.84
N THR A 40 3.49 -7.81 19.57
CA THR A 40 2.37 -7.74 20.51
C THR A 40 2.66 -8.60 21.73
N ASP A 41 2.99 -9.87 21.52
CA ASP A 41 3.26 -10.82 22.60
C ASP A 41 4.48 -10.39 23.43
N ALA A 42 5.57 -9.95 22.79
CA ALA A 42 6.76 -9.45 23.49
C ALA A 42 6.44 -8.26 24.41
N PHE A 43 5.59 -7.34 23.96
CA PHE A 43 5.20 -6.20 24.78
C PHE A 43 4.26 -6.61 25.92
N TYR A 44 3.19 -7.37 25.64
CA TYR A 44 2.22 -7.74 26.67
C TYR A 44 2.77 -8.72 27.71
N GLN A 45 3.69 -9.60 27.33
CA GLN A 45 4.23 -10.63 28.23
C GLN A 45 5.54 -10.20 28.91
N ARG A 46 6.39 -9.41 28.22
CA ARG A 46 7.74 -9.08 28.69
C ARG A 46 8.04 -7.58 28.75
N GLN A 47 7.09 -6.72 28.36
CA GLN A 47 7.28 -5.26 28.25
C GLN A 47 8.43 -4.87 27.29
N GLU A 48 8.77 -5.74 26.35
CA GLU A 48 9.86 -5.55 25.41
C GLU A 48 9.41 -4.80 24.14
N LYS A 49 10.23 -3.85 23.70
CA LYS A 49 10.03 -3.15 22.43
C LYS A 49 10.90 -3.78 21.34
N ILE A 50 10.28 -4.58 20.49
CA ILE A 50 10.97 -5.20 19.34
C ILE A 50 11.28 -4.13 18.28
N GLY A 51 12.56 -3.93 17.98
CA GLY A 51 13.04 -3.01 16.95
C GLY A 51 12.95 -3.58 15.54
N TYR A 52 13.52 -2.86 14.57
CA TYR A 52 13.64 -3.39 13.20
C TYR A 52 14.65 -4.55 13.14
N ASN A 53 15.79 -4.42 13.84
CA ASN A 53 16.86 -5.42 13.85
C ASN A 53 16.35 -6.76 14.42
N ASP A 54 15.64 -6.73 15.54
CA ASP A 54 15.03 -7.91 16.15
C ASP A 54 14.00 -8.57 15.23
N ALA A 55 13.15 -7.77 14.58
CA ALA A 55 12.17 -8.28 13.62
C ALA A 55 12.85 -8.88 12.38
N SER A 56 13.99 -8.33 11.94
CA SER A 56 14.78 -8.87 10.81
C SER A 56 15.49 -10.16 11.20
N ALA A 57 16.01 -10.26 12.42
CA ALA A 57 16.57 -11.50 12.95
C ALA A 57 15.49 -12.59 13.07
N PHE A 58 14.31 -12.24 13.60
CA PHE A 58 13.16 -13.14 13.66
C PHE A 58 12.71 -13.61 12.27
N LEU A 59 12.64 -12.71 11.27
CA LEU A 59 12.37 -13.09 9.89
C LEU A 59 13.42 -14.07 9.33
N THR A 60 14.68 -13.89 9.70
CA THR A 60 15.77 -14.78 9.27
C THR A 60 15.62 -16.18 9.88
N GLN A 61 15.20 -16.27 11.13
CA GLN A 61 14.86 -17.53 11.79
C GLN A 61 13.63 -18.20 11.16
N LEU A 62 12.56 -17.44 10.90
CA LEU A 62 11.37 -17.95 10.20
C LEU A 62 11.77 -18.62 8.88
N LYS A 63 12.54 -17.94 8.03
CA LYS A 63 12.97 -18.51 6.74
C LYS A 63 13.74 -19.83 6.82
N LYS A 64 14.30 -20.19 7.98
CA LYS A 64 15.01 -21.46 8.21
C LYS A 64 14.10 -22.58 8.70
N GLN A 65 12.89 -22.28 9.16
CA GLN A 65 11.95 -23.28 9.64
C GLN A 65 11.32 -24.04 8.47
N PRO A 66 11.18 -25.38 8.55
CA PRO A 66 10.57 -26.19 7.49
C PRO A 66 9.19 -25.67 7.05
N ASP A 67 8.33 -25.35 8.02
CA ASP A 67 6.95 -24.91 7.77
C ASP A 67 6.83 -23.55 7.08
N THR A 68 7.90 -22.74 7.12
CA THR A 68 7.93 -21.41 6.50
C THR A 68 9.06 -21.23 5.49
N ALA A 69 9.62 -22.34 5.00
CA ALA A 69 10.64 -22.37 3.96
C ALA A 69 10.18 -21.67 2.66
N PHE A 70 8.87 -21.65 2.38
CA PHE A 70 8.27 -20.95 1.24
C PHE A 70 8.60 -19.43 1.21
N LEU A 71 8.97 -18.83 2.35
CA LEU A 71 9.42 -17.43 2.42
C LEU A 71 10.74 -17.19 1.67
N ALA A 72 11.51 -18.24 1.37
CA ALA A 72 12.73 -18.16 0.58
C ALA A 72 12.48 -18.19 -0.94
N GLU A 73 11.29 -18.57 -1.40
CA GLU A 73 10.95 -18.64 -2.83
C GLU A 73 10.82 -17.26 -3.49
N VAL A 74 10.57 -16.22 -2.69
CA VAL A 74 10.37 -14.84 -3.15
C VAL A 74 11.57 -13.96 -2.83
N SER A 75 11.66 -12.80 -3.47
CA SER A 75 12.67 -11.80 -3.11
C SER A 75 12.56 -11.42 -1.63
N SER A 76 13.70 -11.36 -0.93
CA SER A 76 13.75 -10.94 0.47
C SER A 76 13.39 -9.46 0.66
N VAL A 77 13.53 -8.65 -0.39
CA VAL A 77 13.36 -7.19 -0.33
C VAL A 77 11.92 -6.80 0.04
N PRO A 78 10.86 -7.33 -0.61
CA PRO A 78 9.48 -7.12 -0.15
C PRO A 78 9.21 -7.51 1.31
N LEU A 79 9.83 -8.59 1.80
CA LEU A 79 9.66 -9.01 3.19
C LEU A 79 10.32 -8.01 4.14
N GLN A 80 11.50 -7.52 3.80
CA GLN A 80 12.22 -6.49 4.57
C GLN A 80 11.54 -5.11 4.50
N GLN A 81 10.95 -4.74 3.36
CA GLN A 81 10.12 -3.53 3.24
C GLN A 81 8.84 -3.64 4.07
N CYS A 82 8.26 -4.84 4.18
CA CYS A 82 7.13 -5.09 5.07
C CYS A 82 7.45 -4.75 6.53
N LEU A 83 8.64 -5.10 7.03
CA LEU A 83 9.09 -4.74 8.38
C LEU A 83 9.21 -3.23 8.57
N ARG A 84 9.77 -2.52 7.58
CA ARG A 84 9.89 -1.05 7.59
C ARG A 84 8.52 -0.38 7.63
N HIS A 85 7.58 -0.83 6.80
CA HIS A 85 6.21 -0.30 6.83
C HIS A 85 5.55 -0.51 8.19
N GLN A 86 5.79 -1.65 8.83
CA GLN A 86 5.24 -1.93 10.15
C GLN A 86 5.87 -1.00 11.20
N GLN A 87 7.19 -0.77 11.14
CA GLN A 87 7.86 0.20 12.01
C GLN A 87 7.30 1.62 11.84
N SER A 88 7.08 2.07 10.60
CA SER A 88 6.41 3.36 10.33
C SER A 88 4.99 3.40 10.88
N ALA A 89 4.23 2.30 10.77
CA ALA A 89 2.89 2.21 11.33
C ALA A 89 2.90 2.35 12.87
N PHE A 90 3.84 1.70 13.56
CA PHE A 90 4.03 1.87 15.00
C PHE A 90 4.47 3.29 15.36
N LYS A 91 5.41 3.89 14.60
CA LYS A 91 5.82 5.29 14.80
C LYS A 91 4.62 6.23 14.73
N HIS A 92 3.73 6.05 13.75
CA HIS A 92 2.52 6.85 13.63
C HIS A 92 1.51 6.58 14.74
N PHE A 93 1.38 5.33 15.19
CA PHE A 93 0.54 4.97 16.33
C PHE A 93 0.99 5.69 17.61
N PHE A 94 2.27 5.60 17.96
CA PHE A 94 2.80 6.27 19.15
C PHE A 94 2.73 7.80 19.06
N ALA A 95 2.87 8.35 17.86
CA ALA A 95 2.67 9.77 17.60
C ALA A 95 1.18 10.19 17.56
N LYS A 96 0.24 9.31 17.92
CA LYS A 96 -1.22 9.53 17.90
C LYS A 96 -1.78 9.97 16.53
N ARG A 97 -1.06 9.67 15.45
CA ARG A 97 -1.45 9.97 14.06
C ARG A 97 -2.16 8.80 13.37
N ALA A 98 -2.08 7.61 13.94
CA ALA A 98 -2.73 6.41 13.43
C ALA A 98 -3.21 5.52 14.58
N ARG A 99 -4.12 4.58 14.28
CA ARG A 99 -4.51 3.52 15.21
C ARG A 99 -3.44 2.42 15.25
N TYR A 100 -3.53 1.55 16.24
CA TYR A 100 -2.67 0.37 16.35
C TYR A 100 -2.70 -0.47 15.05
N PRO A 101 -1.56 -0.98 14.56
CA PRO A 101 -1.52 -1.79 13.34
C PRO A 101 -2.40 -3.05 13.45
N SER A 102 -3.15 -3.35 12.39
CA SER A 102 -4.03 -4.53 12.36
C SER A 102 -3.45 -5.66 11.51
N PHE A 103 -3.94 -6.88 11.75
CA PHE A 103 -3.63 -8.04 10.91
C PHE A 103 -4.13 -7.82 9.47
N LYS A 104 -3.30 -8.19 8.50
CA LYS A 104 -3.63 -8.13 7.07
C LYS A 104 -4.47 -9.33 6.66
N SER A 105 -5.49 -9.07 5.83
CA SER A 105 -6.36 -10.08 5.23
C SER A 105 -6.04 -10.31 3.75
N LYS A 106 -6.29 -11.53 3.26
CA LYS A 106 -6.19 -11.88 1.81
C LYS A 106 -7.32 -11.28 0.98
N LYS A 107 -8.47 -10.93 1.60
CA LYS A 107 -9.71 -10.51 0.92
C LYS A 107 -9.67 -9.06 0.39
N HIS A 108 -8.69 -8.27 0.81
CA HIS A 108 -8.56 -6.86 0.44
C HIS A 108 -7.36 -6.64 -0.48
N ARG A 109 -7.03 -5.37 -0.72
CA ARG A 109 -5.85 -4.97 -1.50
C ARG A 109 -4.60 -5.69 -0.98
N GLN A 110 -3.92 -6.36 -1.88
CA GLN A 110 -2.64 -7.01 -1.63
C GLN A 110 -1.54 -6.16 -2.26
N SER A 111 -0.39 -6.03 -1.59
CA SER A 111 0.69 -5.20 -2.10
C SER A 111 2.05 -5.67 -1.60
N ALA A 112 3.08 -5.44 -2.42
CA ALA A 112 4.49 -5.68 -2.10
C ALA A 112 5.33 -4.54 -2.67
N THR A 113 6.28 -4.06 -1.88
CA THR A 113 7.17 -2.95 -2.26
C THR A 113 8.57 -3.47 -2.49
N PHE A 114 9.14 -3.08 -3.61
CA PHE A 114 10.47 -3.45 -4.07
C PHE A 114 11.31 -2.17 -4.04
N ALA A 115 12.42 -2.20 -3.30
CA ALA A 115 13.44 -1.15 -3.37
C ALA A 115 14.26 -1.30 -4.66
N SER A 116 15.06 -0.29 -5.00
CA SER A 116 15.91 -0.27 -6.21
C SER A 116 16.79 -1.50 -6.41
N SER A 117 17.15 -2.24 -5.35
CA SER A 117 17.90 -3.49 -5.44
C SER A 117 17.09 -4.71 -5.91
N ALA A 118 15.75 -4.59 -5.99
CA ALA A 118 14.84 -5.69 -6.32
C ALA A 118 13.95 -5.42 -7.52
N PHE A 119 14.32 -4.44 -8.36
CA PHE A 119 13.80 -4.27 -9.70
C PHE A 119 14.84 -3.55 -10.56
N SER A 120 14.73 -3.68 -11.88
CA SER A 120 15.45 -2.84 -12.83
C SER A 120 14.47 -1.91 -13.53
N TYR A 121 14.95 -0.74 -13.92
CA TYR A 121 14.27 0.18 -14.82
C TYR A 121 15.25 0.54 -15.95
N ARG A 122 14.97 0.06 -17.16
CA ARG A 122 15.79 0.27 -18.37
C ARG A 122 14.87 0.46 -19.56
N ASP A 123 15.13 1.45 -20.40
CA ASP A 123 14.40 1.69 -21.66
C ASP A 123 12.87 1.74 -21.47
N GLY A 124 12.40 2.38 -20.39
CA GLY A 124 10.97 2.48 -20.07
C GLY A 124 10.32 1.19 -19.56
N GLN A 125 11.11 0.13 -19.32
CA GLN A 125 10.64 -1.17 -18.86
C GLN A 125 11.03 -1.41 -17.40
N ILE A 126 10.10 -1.96 -16.61
CA ILE A 126 10.35 -2.36 -15.22
C ILE A 126 10.31 -3.88 -15.12
N THR A 127 11.41 -4.48 -14.66
CA THR A 127 11.49 -5.92 -14.38
C THR A 127 11.70 -6.12 -12.89
N LEU A 128 10.82 -6.85 -12.22
CA LEU A 128 10.96 -7.15 -10.79
C LEU A 128 11.96 -8.29 -10.57
N ALA A 129 12.61 -8.31 -9.41
CA ALA A 129 13.42 -9.45 -9.00
C ALA A 129 12.60 -10.75 -9.06
N LYS A 130 13.23 -11.82 -9.58
CA LYS A 130 12.62 -13.14 -9.85
C LYS A 130 11.61 -13.17 -11.00
N CYS A 131 11.25 -12.05 -11.62
CA CYS A 131 10.60 -12.05 -12.93
C CYS A 131 11.65 -12.26 -14.02
N ARG A 132 11.34 -13.07 -15.03
CA ARG A 132 12.21 -13.28 -16.20
C ARG A 132 12.08 -12.16 -17.23
N GLU A 133 10.87 -11.63 -17.36
CA GLU A 133 10.51 -10.61 -18.34
C GLU A 133 9.97 -9.34 -17.66
N PRO A 134 10.02 -8.19 -18.33
CA PRO A 134 9.43 -6.95 -17.84
C PRO A 134 7.93 -7.04 -17.61
N LEU A 135 7.42 -6.17 -16.74
CA LEU A 135 5.99 -6.00 -16.55
C LEU A 135 5.37 -5.32 -17.78
N ASN A 136 4.24 -5.84 -18.28
CA ASN A 136 3.46 -5.18 -19.32
C ASN A 136 2.65 -4.00 -18.72
N ILE A 137 3.33 -2.86 -18.56
CA ILE A 137 2.79 -1.63 -17.98
C ILE A 137 2.10 -0.79 -19.07
N ARG A 138 0.87 -0.36 -18.79
CA ARG A 138 0.18 0.65 -19.58
C ARG A 138 0.57 2.04 -19.06
N TRP A 139 1.57 2.63 -19.70
CA TRP A 139 2.02 3.99 -19.42
C TRP A 139 0.94 5.00 -19.82
N SER A 140 0.45 5.77 -18.85
CA SER A 140 -0.47 6.89 -19.09
C SER A 140 0.23 8.25 -19.10
N ARG A 141 1.50 8.27 -18.71
CA ARG A 141 2.42 9.41 -18.66
C ARG A 141 3.83 8.88 -18.42
N ASP A 142 4.83 9.66 -18.80
CA ASP A 142 6.22 9.31 -18.56
C ASP A 142 6.58 9.46 -17.08
N LEU A 143 7.57 8.69 -16.64
CA LEU A 143 8.15 8.88 -15.32
C LEU A 143 9.11 10.08 -15.37
N PRO A 144 8.97 11.05 -14.44
CA PRO A 144 9.83 12.24 -14.44
C PRO A 144 11.29 11.93 -14.04
N ALA A 145 11.51 10.77 -13.42
CA ALA A 145 12.82 10.27 -13.04
C ALA A 145 12.75 8.76 -12.82
N ALA A 146 13.91 8.09 -12.81
CA ALA A 146 13.99 6.68 -12.42
C ALA A 146 13.42 6.48 -11.00
N PRO A 147 12.55 5.47 -10.80
CA PRO A 147 11.93 5.27 -9.49
C PRO A 147 12.95 4.76 -8.47
N SER A 148 12.85 5.26 -7.23
CA SER A 148 13.66 4.80 -6.10
C SER A 148 13.09 3.52 -5.45
N ALA A 149 11.78 3.33 -5.58
CA ALA A 149 11.05 2.15 -5.17
C ALA A 149 9.82 1.94 -6.05
N VAL A 150 9.38 0.69 -6.20
CA VAL A 150 8.12 0.36 -6.86
C VAL A 150 7.24 -0.47 -5.92
N THR A 151 5.95 -0.15 -5.86
CA THR A 151 4.96 -0.94 -5.11
C THR A 151 3.98 -1.56 -6.07
N VAL A 152 3.96 -2.88 -6.11
CA VAL A 152 3.00 -3.64 -6.90
C VAL A 152 1.81 -3.99 -6.02
N SER A 153 0.60 -3.83 -6.56
CA SER A 153 -0.63 -4.15 -5.84
C SER A 153 -1.67 -4.84 -6.71
N LYS A 154 -2.53 -5.63 -6.06
CA LYS A 154 -3.72 -6.26 -6.63
C LYS A 154 -4.93 -5.82 -5.81
N ASP A 155 -5.93 -5.24 -6.47
CA ASP A 155 -7.18 -4.86 -5.82
C ASP A 155 -8.17 -6.07 -5.70
N ALA A 156 -9.33 -5.83 -5.10
CA ALA A 156 -10.36 -6.87 -4.92
C ALA A 156 -11.03 -7.33 -6.23
N ALA A 157 -10.93 -6.55 -7.32
CA ALA A 157 -11.40 -6.91 -8.65
C ALA A 157 -10.34 -7.71 -9.44
N GLY A 158 -9.27 -8.16 -8.78
CA GLY A 158 -8.20 -8.95 -9.41
C GLY A 158 -7.25 -8.10 -10.27
N ARG A 159 -7.34 -6.78 -10.15
CA ARG A 159 -6.71 -5.83 -11.04
C ARG A 159 -5.34 -5.42 -10.48
N TYR A 160 -4.29 -5.44 -11.32
CA TYR A 160 -2.91 -5.13 -10.94
C TYR A 160 -2.47 -3.69 -11.23
N PHE A 161 -1.69 -3.11 -10.31
CA PHE A 161 -1.15 -1.75 -10.42
C PHE A 161 0.29 -1.68 -9.92
N ILE A 162 1.10 -0.84 -10.54
CA ILE A 162 2.45 -0.50 -10.08
C ILE A 162 2.50 0.98 -9.72
N SER A 163 3.02 1.28 -8.53
CA SER A 163 3.23 2.63 -8.02
C SER A 163 4.73 2.89 -7.95
N CYS A 164 5.21 3.81 -8.78
CA CYS A 164 6.61 4.20 -8.91
C CYS A 164 6.86 5.44 -8.03
N LEU A 165 7.72 5.30 -7.02
CA LEU A 165 8.15 6.42 -6.17
C LEU A 165 9.32 7.12 -6.87
N CYS A 166 9.12 8.36 -7.30
CA CYS A 166 10.13 9.17 -7.99
C CYS A 166 10.51 10.37 -7.13
N LYS A 167 11.80 10.68 -7.10
CA LYS A 167 12.31 11.95 -6.56
C LYS A 167 12.26 12.97 -7.68
N VAL A 168 11.50 14.04 -7.48
CA VAL A 168 11.35 15.12 -8.45
C VAL A 168 11.83 16.42 -7.83
N ASP A 169 12.51 17.24 -8.62
CA ASP A 169 12.83 18.59 -8.22
C ASP A 169 11.57 19.44 -8.34
N THR A 170 11.18 20.05 -7.22
CA THR A 170 10.09 21.03 -7.19
C THR A 170 10.69 22.42 -7.11
N GLU A 171 10.37 23.21 -8.12
CA GLU A 171 10.62 24.64 -8.12
C GLU A 171 9.65 25.32 -7.15
N ALA A 172 10.20 26.10 -6.23
CA ALA A 172 9.38 26.94 -5.39
C ALA A 172 8.91 28.13 -6.24
N LEU A 173 7.60 28.33 -6.32
CA LEU A 173 7.06 29.54 -6.94
C LEU A 173 7.46 30.77 -6.11
N PRO A 174 7.62 31.95 -6.75
CA PRO A 174 7.88 33.19 -6.03
C PRO A 174 6.83 33.41 -4.93
N ILE A 175 7.29 33.74 -3.72
CA ILE A 175 6.38 34.06 -2.62
C ILE A 175 5.64 35.35 -2.99
N THR A 176 4.31 35.31 -2.95
CA THR A 176 3.46 36.48 -3.14
C THR A 176 2.76 36.84 -1.84
N PHE A 177 2.60 38.13 -1.59
CA PHE A 177 1.78 38.65 -0.48
C PHE A 177 0.27 38.60 -0.78
N LYS A 178 -0.12 38.20 -2.01
CA LYS A 178 -1.54 38.05 -2.36
C LYS A 178 -2.14 36.91 -1.55
N MET A 179 -2.98 37.27 -0.58
CA MET A 179 -3.80 36.33 0.19
C MET A 179 -5.19 36.24 -0.42
N VAL A 180 -5.66 35.02 -0.65
CA VAL A 180 -7.03 34.75 -1.10
C VAL A 180 -7.67 33.80 -0.10
N GLY A 181 -8.75 34.24 0.54
CA GLY A 181 -9.57 33.37 1.37
C GLY A 181 -10.37 32.41 0.49
N ILE A 182 -10.38 31.12 0.84
CA ILE A 182 -11.19 30.10 0.16
C ILE A 182 -12.28 29.66 1.13
N ASP A 183 -13.53 29.95 0.80
CA ASP A 183 -14.71 29.47 1.52
C ASP A 183 -15.31 28.25 0.80
N LEU A 184 -15.63 27.19 1.55
CA LEU A 184 -16.15 25.93 1.01
C LEU A 184 -17.65 25.83 1.30
N GLY A 185 -18.46 25.67 0.25
CA GLY A 185 -19.92 25.75 0.36
C GLY A 185 -20.68 24.50 -0.08
N ILE A 186 -21.97 24.45 0.30
CA ILE A 186 -22.92 23.45 -0.20
C ILE A 186 -23.48 23.89 -1.56
N LYS A 187 -23.65 25.19 -1.78
CA LYS A 187 -24.12 25.79 -3.05
C LYS A 187 -23.02 25.78 -4.11
N ASP A 188 -21.89 26.40 -3.79
CA ASP A 188 -20.67 26.47 -4.60
C ASP A 188 -19.60 25.57 -3.95
N LEU A 189 -18.82 24.81 -4.74
CA LEU A 189 -17.75 23.95 -4.23
C LEU A 189 -16.75 24.76 -3.41
N PHE A 190 -16.34 25.90 -3.97
CA PHE A 190 -15.64 26.94 -3.24
C PHE A 190 -15.86 28.30 -3.88
N VAL A 191 -15.73 29.33 -3.05
CA VAL A 191 -15.73 30.74 -3.44
C VAL A 191 -14.45 31.37 -2.88
N THR A 192 -13.78 32.17 -3.69
CA THR A 192 -12.62 32.93 -3.25
C THR A 192 -13.02 34.33 -2.82
N SER A 193 -12.23 34.95 -1.93
CA SER A 193 -12.44 36.33 -1.50
C SER A 193 -12.32 37.36 -2.62
N ASP A 194 -11.67 37.01 -3.74
CA ASP A 194 -11.61 37.82 -4.97
C ASP A 194 -12.75 37.50 -5.96
N GLY A 195 -13.78 36.76 -5.53
CA GLY A 195 -15.05 36.61 -6.24
C GLY A 195 -15.12 35.46 -7.24
N HIS A 196 -14.05 34.68 -7.42
CA HIS A 196 -14.08 33.49 -8.25
C HIS A 196 -14.91 32.38 -7.59
N ARG A 197 -15.79 31.75 -8.36
CA ARG A 197 -16.72 30.72 -7.88
C ARG A 197 -16.60 29.47 -8.70
N VAL A 198 -16.50 28.33 -8.04
CA VAL A 198 -16.62 27.02 -8.68
C VAL A 198 -17.90 26.36 -8.19
N ASN A 199 -18.80 26.05 -9.12
CA ASN A 199 -20.07 25.40 -8.79
C ASN A 199 -19.85 24.03 -8.15
N ASN A 200 -20.73 23.66 -7.21
CA ASN A 200 -20.71 22.33 -6.63
C ASN A 200 -21.29 21.30 -7.63
N PRO A 201 -20.53 20.26 -8.04
CA PRO A 201 -21.04 19.24 -8.97
C PRO A 201 -22.10 18.31 -8.34
N ARG A 202 -22.44 18.52 -7.06
CA ARG A 202 -23.49 17.82 -6.30
C ARG A 202 -23.42 16.29 -6.41
N HIS A 203 -22.20 15.75 -6.47
CA HIS A 203 -21.97 14.31 -6.56
C HIS A 203 -22.67 13.53 -5.44
N THR A 204 -22.64 14.05 -4.21
CA THR A 204 -23.31 13.43 -3.06
C THR A 204 -24.81 13.30 -3.28
N ALA A 205 -25.49 14.37 -3.73
CA ALA A 205 -26.92 14.33 -4.03
C ALA A 205 -27.23 13.37 -5.19
N ARG A 206 -26.42 13.40 -6.27
CA ARG A 206 -26.55 12.51 -7.43
C ARG A 206 -26.46 11.03 -7.05
N TYR A 207 -25.58 10.67 -6.12
CA TYR A 207 -25.31 9.29 -5.75
C TYR A 207 -25.96 8.83 -4.44
N ALA A 208 -26.64 9.72 -3.71
CA ALA A 208 -27.28 9.42 -2.42
C ALA A 208 -28.24 8.24 -2.49
N ARG A 209 -29.12 8.18 -3.50
CA ARG A 209 -30.06 7.05 -3.68
C ARG A 209 -29.34 5.72 -3.92
N LYS A 210 -28.27 5.73 -4.74
CA LYS A 210 -27.47 4.53 -5.02
C LYS A 210 -26.74 4.06 -3.76
N LEU A 211 -26.18 5.00 -2.99
CA LEU A 211 -25.52 4.71 -1.72
C LEU A 211 -26.49 4.11 -0.70
N ALA A 212 -27.66 4.72 -0.50
CA ALA A 212 -28.69 4.21 0.43
C ALA A 212 -29.14 2.78 0.06
N LYS A 213 -29.34 2.51 -1.24
CA LYS A 213 -29.68 1.17 -1.73
C LYS A 213 -28.55 0.17 -1.44
N ALA A 214 -27.29 0.55 -1.65
CA ALA A 214 -26.14 -0.31 -1.35
C ALA A 214 -25.99 -0.58 0.16
N GLN A 215 -26.19 0.42 1.00
CA GLN A 215 -26.16 0.30 2.47
C GLN A 215 -27.27 -0.63 2.98
N ARG A 216 -28.52 -0.49 2.51
CA ARG A 216 -29.62 -1.41 2.85
C ARG A 216 -29.36 -2.85 2.39
N ARG A 217 -28.75 -3.03 1.22
CA ARG A 217 -28.34 -4.36 0.75
C ARG A 217 -27.24 -4.95 1.64
N LEU A 218 -26.28 -4.13 2.06
CA LEU A 218 -25.20 -4.55 2.95
C LEU A 218 -25.71 -4.95 4.33
N SER A 219 -26.65 -4.19 4.92
CA SER A 219 -27.19 -4.49 6.26
C SER A 219 -27.98 -5.80 6.30
N ARG A 220 -28.61 -6.20 5.19
CA ARG A 220 -29.34 -7.47 5.07
C ARG A 220 -28.45 -8.67 4.81
N LYS A 221 -27.16 -8.49 4.50
CA LYS A 221 -26.23 -9.60 4.30
C LYS A 221 -25.75 -10.12 5.65
N GLN A 222 -26.05 -11.39 5.95
CA GLN A 222 -25.46 -12.07 7.10
C GLN A 222 -23.95 -12.17 6.93
N LYS A 223 -23.23 -11.85 8.00
CA LYS A 223 -21.77 -11.99 8.07
C LYS A 223 -21.48 -13.50 8.06
N ALA A 224 -20.90 -14.02 6.98
CA ALA A 224 -20.49 -15.42 6.93
C ALA A 224 -19.56 -15.70 8.13
N ARG A 225 -20.01 -16.56 9.06
CA ARG A 225 -19.19 -17.06 10.16
C ARG A 225 -18.08 -17.90 9.55
N THR A 226 -16.82 -17.50 9.75
CA THR A 226 -15.67 -18.38 9.51
C THR A 226 -15.69 -19.43 10.60
N THR A 227 -16.11 -20.64 10.28
CA THR A 227 -15.85 -21.83 11.09
C THR A 227 -14.37 -22.18 10.92
N GLU A 228 -13.58 -22.01 11.99
CA GLU A 228 -12.27 -22.65 12.06
C GLU A 228 -12.48 -24.16 12.27
N PRO A 229 -11.75 -25.03 11.56
CA PRO A 229 -11.80 -26.46 11.81
C PRO A 229 -11.20 -26.74 13.19
N ARG A 230 -12.02 -27.19 14.14
CA ARG A 230 -11.52 -27.79 15.38
C ARG A 230 -10.76 -29.06 14.99
N HIS A 231 -9.45 -29.05 15.16
CA HIS A 231 -8.65 -30.27 15.13
C HIS A 231 -8.85 -30.95 16.48
N GLY A 232 -9.52 -32.10 16.45
CA GLY A 232 -9.47 -33.11 17.51
C GLY A 232 -8.41 -34.14 17.17
#